data_AF-A0A1Z4RXW1-F1
#
_entry.id   AF-A0A1Z4RXW1-F1
#
_cell.length_a   1.000
_cell.length_b   1.000
_cell.length_c   1.000
_cell.angle_alpha   90.00
_cell.angle_beta   90.00
_cell.angle_gamma   90.00
#
_symmetry.space_group_name_H-M   'P 1'
#
loop_
_entity.id
_entity.type
_entity.pdbx_description
1 polymer ?
#
loop_
_entity_poly.entity_id
_entity_poly.type
_entity_poly.pdbx_seq_one_letter_code
_entity_poly.pdbx_strand_id
1 'polypeptide(L)'
;MNTIISIEEVYQQLEQHSSYISVVELAMILEASVSEVRQRLNELGNCVTRNEHDEWRLVGCLVQKLELSPLSASEIEERDELENTVQEAFYIAGKALKNTVQEAFYIAGKALKVLRDKKLYRETHSSFFVYVKERFDFTRRAADYLISASTVVENLKREQIVLGINVLPTKESQCREIAKLPLEQQSQAWLISVERANGKVPPAKIVKQVVIEIKGQPKMKSKKNKTDGIIRVPGIGFEYVAHLDEETYYLLKSYQERVGTATFNGAIRRLLDAEQQLDR
;
A
#
# COMPACT_ATOMS: atom_id res chain seq x y z
N MET A 1 44.53 -9.49 22.19
CA MET A 1 43.18 -9.62 22.76
C MET A 1 42.24 -9.40 21.57
N ASN A 2 41.56 -10.44 21.08
CA ASN A 2 40.58 -10.24 20.01
C ASN A 2 39.30 -9.71 20.65
N THR A 3 39.12 -8.41 20.61
CA THR A 3 37.88 -7.75 21.02
C THR A 3 36.83 -8.08 19.97
N ILE A 4 35.85 -8.92 20.33
CA ILE A 4 34.74 -9.25 19.43
C ILE A 4 33.85 -8.02 19.34
N ILE A 5 33.79 -7.39 18.18
CA ILE A 5 32.96 -6.20 17.95
C ILE A 5 31.51 -6.59 17.64
N SER A 6 30.57 -5.87 18.25
CA SER A 6 29.15 -6.00 18.01
C SER A 6 28.75 -5.37 16.68
N ILE A 7 27.59 -5.79 16.18
CA ILE A 7 27.01 -5.21 14.96
C ILE A 7 26.55 -3.76 15.19
N GLU A 8 26.16 -3.42 16.43
CA GLU A 8 25.80 -2.08 16.88
C GLU A 8 26.97 -1.11 16.81
N GLU A 9 28.16 -1.53 17.24
CA GLU A 9 29.36 -0.69 17.18
C GLU A 9 29.69 -0.32 15.73
N VAL A 10 29.62 -1.27 14.81
CA VAL A 10 29.84 -1.02 13.38
C VAL A 10 28.79 -0.06 12.82
N TYR A 11 27.52 -0.23 13.19
CA TYR A 11 26.46 0.67 12.76
C TYR A 11 26.63 2.08 13.32
N GLN A 12 26.92 2.23 14.62
CA GLN A 12 27.10 3.55 15.24
C GLN A 12 28.27 4.31 14.59
N GLN A 13 29.36 3.61 14.25
CA GLN A 13 30.45 4.23 13.50
C GLN A 13 29.97 4.69 12.12
N LEU A 14 29.27 3.83 11.38
CA LEU A 14 28.70 4.23 10.09
C LEU A 14 27.71 5.39 10.20
N GLU A 15 27.01 5.55 11.32
CA GLU A 15 26.03 6.62 11.55
C GLU A 15 26.72 7.97 11.76
N GLN A 16 27.90 7.96 12.36
CA GLN A 16 28.75 9.14 12.54
C GLN A 16 29.37 9.61 11.21
N HIS A 17 29.50 8.71 10.23
CA HIS A 17 30.04 9.02 8.90
C HIS A 17 28.92 9.23 7.87
N SER A 18 28.76 10.48 7.41
CA SER A 18 27.77 10.83 6.35
C SER A 18 28.17 10.37 4.93
N SER A 19 29.43 9.97 4.73
CA SER A 19 30.01 9.51 3.46
C SER A 19 30.44 8.04 3.50
N TYR A 20 30.86 7.50 2.35
CA TYR A 20 31.48 6.18 2.28
C TYR A 20 32.76 6.12 3.13
N ILE A 21 32.96 5.00 3.82
CA ILE A 21 34.16 4.69 4.62
C ILE A 21 34.73 3.34 4.20
N SER A 22 36.05 3.24 4.12
CA SER A 22 36.69 1.97 3.73
C SER A 22 36.62 0.94 4.85
N VAL A 23 36.57 -0.35 4.50
CA VAL A 23 36.54 -1.43 5.50
C VAL A 23 37.79 -1.48 6.39
N VAL A 24 38.93 -1.03 5.85
CA VAL A 24 40.21 -0.96 6.58
C VAL A 24 40.16 0.17 7.60
N GLU A 25 39.59 1.31 7.24
CA GLU A 25 39.42 2.45 8.14
C GLU A 25 38.45 2.12 9.28
N LEU A 26 37.32 1.45 8.97
CA LEU A 26 36.43 0.92 10.00
C LEU A 26 37.13 -0.06 10.94
N ALA A 27 37.97 -0.95 10.41
CA ALA A 27 38.73 -1.90 11.22
C ALA A 27 39.73 -1.20 12.15
N MET A 28 40.36 -0.10 11.70
CA MET A 28 41.25 0.70 12.52
C MET A 28 40.50 1.45 13.63
N ILE A 29 39.34 2.04 13.33
CA ILE A 29 38.53 2.78 14.32
C ILE A 29 37.98 1.84 15.40
N LEU A 30 37.53 0.66 14.99
CA LEU A 30 36.91 -0.33 15.88
C LEU A 30 37.92 -1.24 16.58
N GLU A 31 39.22 -1.04 16.35
CA GLU A 31 40.31 -1.88 16.86
C GLU A 31 40.08 -3.38 16.63
N ALA A 32 39.53 -3.73 15.45
CA ALA A 32 39.09 -5.07 15.11
C ALA A 32 39.74 -5.57 13.81
N SER A 33 39.62 -6.87 13.53
CA SER A 33 40.13 -7.42 12.28
C SER A 33 39.23 -7.05 11.09
N VAL A 34 39.82 -6.83 9.90
CA VAL A 34 39.07 -6.56 8.66
C VAL A 34 38.05 -7.66 8.35
N SER A 35 38.40 -8.91 8.62
CA SER A 35 37.51 -10.07 8.44
C SER A 35 36.29 -9.98 9.33
N GLU A 36 36.47 -9.57 10.58
CA GLU A 36 35.38 -9.43 11.55
C GLU A 36 34.48 -8.25 11.22
N VAL A 37 35.04 -7.11 10.82
CA VAL A 37 34.27 -5.95 10.36
C VAL A 37 33.46 -6.30 9.11
N ARG A 38 34.04 -7.03 8.14
CA ARG A 38 33.31 -7.53 6.96
C ARG A 38 32.17 -8.45 7.33
N GLN A 39 32.39 -9.33 8.31
CA GLN A 39 31.34 -10.21 8.80
C GLN A 39 30.16 -9.38 9.35
N ARG A 40 30.43 -8.40 10.22
CA ARG A 40 29.38 -7.53 10.79
C ARG A 40 28.69 -6.65 9.74
N LEU A 41 29.43 -6.11 8.76
CA LEU A 41 28.88 -5.37 7.64
C LEU A 41 27.93 -6.24 6.78
N ASN A 42 28.29 -7.50 6.54
CA ASN A 42 27.40 -8.45 5.87
C ASN A 42 26.16 -8.76 6.72
N GLU A 43 26.33 -8.89 8.05
CA GLU A 43 25.21 -9.06 8.98
C GLU A 43 24.27 -7.84 8.99
N LEU A 44 24.77 -6.62 8.74
CA LEU A 44 23.95 -5.40 8.61
C LEU A 44 23.04 -5.41 7.38
N GLY A 45 23.36 -6.22 6.37
CA GLY A 45 22.52 -6.47 5.20
C GLY A 45 22.08 -5.18 4.51
N ASN A 46 20.76 -4.99 4.37
CA ASN A 46 20.19 -3.84 3.67
C ASN A 46 20.37 -2.49 4.39
N CYS A 47 20.88 -2.47 5.62
CA CYS A 47 21.17 -1.22 6.32
C CYS A 47 22.38 -0.53 5.68
N VAL A 48 23.28 -1.28 5.03
CA VAL A 48 24.50 -0.76 4.44
C VAL A 48 24.54 -1.00 2.94
N THR A 49 25.30 -0.17 2.22
CA THR A 49 25.62 -0.40 0.80
C THR A 49 27.12 -0.34 0.58
N ARG A 50 27.59 -1.13 -0.39
CA ARG A 50 28.99 -1.21 -0.79
C ARG A 50 29.17 -0.64 -2.19
N ASN A 51 30.19 0.20 -2.40
CA ASN A 51 30.57 0.70 -3.72
C ASN A 51 31.64 -0.18 -4.41
N GLU A 52 32.14 0.28 -5.57
CA GLU A 52 33.16 -0.43 -6.36
C GLU A 52 34.55 -0.45 -5.70
N HIS A 53 34.81 0.45 -4.73
CA HIS A 53 36.08 0.59 -4.03
C HIS A 53 36.11 -0.14 -2.67
N ASP A 54 35.15 -1.04 -2.42
CA ASP A 54 34.97 -1.75 -1.14
C ASP A 54 34.75 -0.80 0.06
N GLU A 55 34.15 0.35 -0.21
CA GLU A 55 33.73 1.32 0.81
C GLU A 55 32.25 1.13 1.11
N TRP A 56 31.90 1.37 2.36
CA TRP A 56 30.58 1.09 2.92
C TRP A 56 29.96 2.39 3.44
N ARG A 57 28.64 2.52 3.33
CA ARG A 57 27.90 3.59 3.99
C ARG A 57 26.55 3.09 4.47
N LEU A 58 25.97 3.82 5.43
CA LEU A 58 24.60 3.62 5.85
C LEU A 58 23.59 4.09 4.79
N VAL A 59 22.58 3.27 4.54
CA VAL A 59 21.45 3.56 3.62
C VAL A 59 20.09 3.29 4.30
N GLY A 60 20.07 2.54 5.40
CA GLY A 60 18.86 2.22 6.15
C GLY A 60 19.10 2.23 7.65
N CYS A 61 18.04 2.42 8.44
CA CYS A 61 18.12 2.50 9.88
C CYS A 61 18.26 1.11 10.53
N LEU A 62 19.08 0.96 11.59
CA LEU A 62 19.29 -0.30 12.37
C LEU A 62 18.04 -0.79 13.09
N VAL A 63 16.94 -0.03 13.03
CA VAL A 63 15.63 -0.33 13.63
C VAL A 63 15.08 -1.72 13.24
N GLN A 64 15.63 -2.40 12.22
CA GLN A 64 15.16 -3.72 11.82
C GLN A 64 15.82 -4.92 12.53
N LYS A 65 16.99 -4.79 13.18
CA LYS A 65 17.69 -5.97 13.76
C LYS A 65 17.75 -6.00 15.29
N LEU A 66 17.71 -4.85 15.98
CA LEU A 66 17.75 -4.77 17.45
C LEU A 66 16.39 -4.74 18.14
N GLU A 67 15.37 -4.14 17.53
CA GLU A 67 14.04 -3.99 18.17
C GLU A 67 13.13 -5.21 17.99
N LEU A 68 13.53 -6.16 17.14
CA LEU A 68 12.75 -7.35 16.88
C LEU A 68 13.29 -8.49 17.74
N SER A 69 12.57 -8.80 18.81
CA SER A 69 12.80 -10.01 19.59
C SER A 69 12.91 -11.24 18.67
N PRO A 70 13.77 -12.21 19.01
CA PRO A 70 13.77 -13.50 18.33
C PRO A 70 12.35 -14.06 18.30
N LEU A 71 12.04 -14.81 17.24
CA LEU A 71 10.76 -15.48 17.07
C LEU A 71 10.56 -16.43 18.25
N SER A 72 9.40 -16.33 18.89
CA SER A 72 9.01 -17.34 19.87
C SER A 72 8.76 -18.68 19.16
N ALA A 73 8.77 -19.79 19.91
CA ALA A 73 8.45 -21.10 19.35
C ALA A 73 7.10 -21.12 18.62
N SER A 74 6.09 -20.39 19.13
CA SER A 74 4.78 -20.28 18.47
C SER A 74 4.81 -19.45 17.18
N GLU A 75 5.66 -18.42 17.11
CA GLU A 75 5.81 -17.64 15.88
C GLU A 75 6.59 -18.42 14.81
N ILE A 76 7.53 -19.28 15.22
CA ILE A 76 8.23 -20.21 14.32
C ILE A 76 7.24 -21.23 13.75
N GLU A 77 6.42 -21.83 14.60
CA GLU A 77 5.36 -22.75 14.16
C GLU A 77 4.38 -22.06 13.21
N GLU A 78 3.90 -20.85 13.55
CA GLU A 78 3.03 -20.06 12.68
C GLU A 78 3.70 -19.75 11.33
N ARG A 79 5.00 -19.38 11.34
CA ARG A 79 5.75 -19.17 10.09
C ARG A 79 5.74 -20.43 9.24
N ASP A 80 6.08 -21.58 9.82
CA ASP A 80 6.22 -22.83 9.09
C ASP A 80 4.86 -23.31 8.53
N GLU A 81 3.76 -23.13 9.27
CA GLU A 81 2.40 -23.36 8.79
C GLU A 81 2.03 -22.45 7.60
N LEU A 82 2.37 -21.17 7.69
CA LEU A 82 2.12 -20.21 6.62
C LEU A 82 2.98 -20.50 5.39
N GLU A 83 4.23 -20.89 5.55
CA GLU A 83 5.11 -21.34 4.46
C GLU A 83 4.51 -22.55 3.73
N ASN A 84 4.07 -23.57 4.49
CA ASN A 84 3.39 -24.74 3.95
C ASN A 84 2.11 -24.37 3.20
N THR A 85 1.30 -23.47 3.76
CA THR A 85 0.07 -22.96 3.14
C THR A 85 0.34 -22.30 1.79
N VAL A 86 1.40 -21.50 1.69
CA VAL A 86 1.80 -20.88 0.42
C VAL A 86 2.22 -21.97 -0.56
N GLN A 87 3.10 -22.89 -0.18
CA GLN A 87 3.59 -23.95 -1.06
C GLN A 87 2.45 -24.85 -1.58
N GLU A 88 1.55 -25.27 -0.69
CA GLU A 88 0.40 -26.10 -1.03
C GLU A 88 -0.55 -25.39 -2.00
N ALA A 89 -0.86 -24.13 -1.76
CA ALA A 89 -1.71 -23.34 -2.66
C ALA A 89 -1.14 -23.31 -4.09
N PHE A 90 0.19 -23.17 -4.24
CA PHE A 90 0.84 -23.19 -5.54
C PHE A 90 0.92 -24.58 -6.17
N TYR A 91 1.16 -25.62 -5.37
CA TYR A 91 1.14 -27.00 -5.83
C TYR A 91 -0.24 -27.38 -6.39
N ILE A 92 -1.31 -27.03 -5.67
CA ILE A 92 -2.70 -27.26 -6.10
C ILE A 92 -3.00 -26.47 -7.38
N ALA A 93 -2.57 -25.21 -7.46
CA ALA A 93 -2.73 -24.40 -8.67
C ALA A 93 -2.03 -25.02 -9.89
N GLY A 94 -0.81 -25.56 -9.69
CA GLY A 94 -0.02 -26.23 -10.73
C GLY A 94 -0.63 -27.56 -11.21
N LYS A 95 -1.35 -28.28 -10.34
CA LYS A 95 -2.04 -29.54 -10.68
C LYS A 95 -3.40 -29.37 -11.35
N ALA A 96 -3.85 -28.14 -11.61
CA ALA A 96 -5.05 -27.83 -12.38
C ALA A 96 -6.33 -28.56 -11.94
N LEU A 97 -6.53 -28.76 -10.64
CA LEU A 97 -7.79 -29.29 -10.11
C LEU A 97 -8.85 -28.16 -10.18
N LYS A 98 -9.66 -28.15 -11.25
CA LYS A 98 -10.53 -27.04 -11.69
C LYS A 98 -11.40 -26.36 -10.61
N ASN A 99 -11.67 -27.03 -9.48
CA ASN A 99 -12.55 -26.54 -8.43
C ASN A 99 -11.80 -25.91 -7.23
N THR A 100 -10.47 -26.09 -7.10
CA THR A 100 -9.65 -25.54 -5.99
C THR A 100 -8.72 -24.41 -6.43
N VAL A 101 -8.48 -24.21 -7.73
CA VAL A 101 -7.61 -23.14 -8.25
C VAL A 101 -8.15 -21.73 -7.92
N GLN A 102 -9.48 -21.59 -7.77
CA GLN A 102 -10.12 -20.29 -7.56
C GLN A 102 -9.72 -19.64 -6.22
N GLU A 103 -9.30 -20.45 -5.23
CA GLU A 103 -8.90 -19.95 -3.91
C GLU A 103 -7.39 -19.92 -3.70
N ALA A 104 -6.60 -20.57 -4.56
CA ALA A 104 -5.16 -20.72 -4.37
C ALA A 104 -4.43 -19.38 -4.25
N PHE A 105 -4.70 -18.43 -5.15
CA PHE A 105 -4.06 -17.10 -5.10
C PHE A 105 -4.50 -16.31 -3.85
N TYR A 106 -5.74 -16.50 -3.41
CA TYR A 106 -6.31 -15.85 -2.24
C TYR A 106 -5.67 -16.37 -0.96
N ILE A 107 -5.59 -17.70 -0.82
CA ILE A 107 -4.96 -18.39 0.32
C ILE A 107 -3.48 -18.01 0.41
N ALA A 108 -2.74 -18.13 -0.70
CA ALA A 108 -1.33 -17.75 -0.75
C ALA A 108 -1.13 -16.26 -0.42
N GLY A 109 -1.94 -15.37 -1.00
CA GLY A 109 -1.86 -13.94 -0.73
C GLY A 109 -2.17 -13.58 0.73
N LYS A 110 -3.10 -14.29 1.37
CA LYS A 110 -3.42 -14.09 2.79
C LYS A 110 -2.27 -14.56 3.68
N ALA A 111 -1.69 -15.73 3.40
CA ALA A 111 -0.55 -16.23 4.16
C ALA A 111 0.68 -15.32 4.03
N LEU A 112 1.00 -14.88 2.80
CA LEU A 112 2.08 -13.91 2.54
C LEU A 112 1.87 -12.58 3.27
N LYS A 113 0.63 -12.11 3.38
CA LYS A 113 0.28 -10.89 4.13
C LYS A 113 0.59 -11.06 5.61
N VAL A 114 0.22 -12.20 6.23
CA VAL A 114 0.52 -12.48 7.65
C VAL A 114 2.04 -12.56 7.87
N LEU A 115 2.76 -13.32 7.05
CA LEU A 115 4.23 -13.42 7.09
C LEU A 115 4.89 -12.03 7.04
N ARG A 116 4.38 -11.15 6.17
CA ARG A 116 4.88 -9.78 6.01
C ARG A 116 4.57 -8.91 7.22
N ASP A 117 3.30 -8.85 7.61
CA ASP A 117 2.79 -7.89 8.58
C ASP A 117 3.28 -8.22 10.00
N LYS A 118 3.40 -9.51 10.34
CA LYS A 118 4.01 -9.99 11.60
C LYS A 118 5.55 -10.07 11.55
N LYS A 119 6.15 -9.78 10.39
CA LYS A 119 7.60 -9.89 10.17
C LYS A 119 8.19 -11.25 10.56
N LEU A 120 7.49 -12.34 10.26
CA LEU A 120 7.92 -13.70 10.64
C LEU A 120 9.21 -14.17 9.93
N TYR A 121 9.76 -13.35 9.04
CA TYR A 121 11.03 -13.54 8.36
C TYR A 121 12.23 -12.91 9.07
N ARG A 122 12.00 -12.10 10.12
CA ARG A 122 12.99 -11.18 10.74
C ARG A 122 14.27 -11.84 11.26
N GLU A 123 14.22 -13.10 11.66
CA GLU A 123 15.42 -13.82 12.13
C GLU A 123 16.35 -14.24 10.99
N THR A 124 15.78 -14.61 9.85
CA THR A 124 16.54 -15.22 8.74
C THR A 124 16.84 -14.22 7.64
N HIS A 125 15.99 -13.20 7.47
CA HIS A 125 16.08 -12.24 6.38
C HIS A 125 15.83 -10.82 6.86
N SER A 126 16.62 -9.88 6.35
CA SER A 126 16.46 -8.45 6.62
C SER A 126 15.30 -7.81 5.85
N SER A 127 14.71 -8.52 4.89
CA SER A 127 13.59 -8.00 4.10
C SER A 127 12.64 -9.12 3.69
N PHE A 128 11.33 -8.82 3.74
CA PHE A 128 10.28 -9.70 3.27
C PHE A 128 10.50 -10.17 1.83
N PHE A 129 11.03 -9.30 0.97
CA PHE A 129 11.20 -9.63 -0.44
C PHE A 129 12.35 -10.59 -0.70
N VAL A 130 13.42 -10.52 0.11
CA VAL A 130 14.53 -11.50 0.04
C VAL A 130 14.01 -12.85 0.53
N TYR A 131 13.31 -12.86 1.67
CA TYR A 131 12.67 -14.06 2.21
C TYR A 131 11.75 -14.75 1.20
N VAL A 132 10.85 -13.99 0.57
CA VAL A 132 9.91 -14.56 -0.41
C VAL A 132 10.62 -15.06 -1.68
N LYS A 133 11.73 -14.41 -2.08
CA LYS A 133 12.54 -14.86 -3.21
C LYS A 133 13.27 -16.17 -2.88
N GLU A 134 13.87 -16.30 -1.71
CA GLU A 134 14.64 -17.48 -1.33
C GLU A 134 13.75 -18.68 -0.97
N ARG A 135 12.60 -18.45 -0.29
CA ARG A 135 11.70 -19.52 0.14
C ARG A 135 10.75 -20.04 -0.95
N PHE A 136 10.27 -19.15 -1.82
CA PHE A 136 9.20 -19.48 -2.78
C PHE A 136 9.55 -19.18 -4.24
N ASP A 137 10.75 -18.67 -4.52
CA ASP A 137 11.19 -18.22 -5.85
C ASP A 137 10.30 -17.11 -6.47
N PHE A 138 9.56 -16.36 -5.65
CA PHE A 138 8.72 -15.27 -6.16
C PHE A 138 9.48 -13.98 -6.36
N THR A 139 9.10 -13.26 -7.40
CA THR A 139 9.50 -11.86 -7.53
C THR A 139 8.74 -11.00 -6.52
N ARG A 140 9.35 -9.89 -6.09
CA ARG A 140 8.68 -8.86 -5.27
C ARG A 140 7.29 -8.49 -5.81
N ARG A 141 7.19 -8.25 -7.13
CA ARG A 141 5.92 -7.89 -7.76
C ARG A 141 4.88 -8.99 -7.62
N ALA A 142 5.25 -10.26 -7.81
CA ALA A 142 4.32 -11.38 -7.67
C ALA A 142 3.77 -11.46 -6.23
N ALA A 143 4.62 -11.31 -5.22
CA ALA A 143 4.21 -11.29 -3.83
C ALA A 143 3.22 -10.13 -3.53
N ASP A 144 3.57 -8.91 -3.95
CA ASP A 144 2.73 -7.73 -3.76
C ASP A 144 1.36 -7.88 -4.44
N TYR A 145 1.33 -8.49 -5.63
CA TYR A 145 0.10 -8.77 -6.36
C TYR A 145 -0.80 -9.78 -5.66
N LEU A 146 -0.24 -10.87 -5.13
CA LEU A 146 -1.00 -11.87 -4.38
C LEU A 146 -1.60 -11.26 -3.11
N ILE A 147 -0.82 -10.49 -2.35
CA ILE A 147 -1.27 -9.81 -1.13
C ILE A 147 -2.36 -8.77 -1.43
N SER A 148 -2.18 -8.00 -2.50
CA SER A 148 -3.17 -6.99 -2.90
C SER A 148 -4.48 -7.66 -3.34
N ALA A 149 -4.37 -8.75 -4.11
CA ALA A 149 -5.53 -9.49 -4.58
C ALA A 149 -6.29 -10.17 -3.45
N SER A 150 -5.59 -10.75 -2.46
CA SER A 150 -6.25 -11.34 -1.29
C SER A 150 -7.02 -10.30 -0.50
N THR A 151 -6.45 -9.10 -0.32
CA THR A 151 -7.11 -7.99 0.38
C THR A 151 -8.38 -7.52 -0.33
N VAL A 152 -8.38 -7.46 -1.66
CA VAL A 152 -9.60 -7.15 -2.44
C VAL A 152 -10.66 -8.24 -2.21
N VAL A 153 -10.29 -9.52 -2.28
CA VAL A 153 -11.24 -10.62 -2.04
C VAL A 153 -11.78 -10.58 -0.61
N GLU A 154 -10.96 -10.29 0.41
CA GLU A 154 -11.42 -10.11 1.80
C GLU A 154 -12.45 -8.97 1.90
N ASN A 155 -12.23 -7.86 1.20
CA ASN A 155 -13.16 -6.75 1.16
C ASN A 155 -14.49 -7.14 0.50
N LEU A 156 -14.44 -7.83 -0.63
CA LEU A 156 -15.64 -8.33 -1.33
C LEU A 156 -16.42 -9.36 -0.49
N LYS A 157 -15.72 -10.25 0.23
CA LYS A 157 -16.33 -11.23 1.14
C LYS A 157 -17.05 -10.53 2.31
N ARG A 158 -16.50 -9.42 2.81
CA ARG A 158 -17.13 -8.63 3.89
C ARG A 158 -18.44 -7.98 3.44
N GLU A 159 -18.43 -7.41 2.25
CA GLU A 159 -19.59 -6.75 1.64
C GLU A 159 -20.56 -7.73 0.98
N GLN A 160 -20.28 -9.04 1.04
CA GLN A 160 -20.97 -10.06 0.26
C GLN A 160 -22.46 -10.13 0.58
N ILE A 161 -22.81 -10.09 1.86
CA ILE A 161 -24.19 -10.16 2.33
C ILE A 161 -24.91 -8.83 2.05
N VAL A 162 -24.24 -7.70 2.31
CA VAL A 162 -24.84 -6.36 2.22
C VAL A 162 -25.16 -5.99 0.77
N LEU A 163 -24.26 -6.32 -0.16
CA LEU A 163 -24.39 -5.95 -1.57
C LEU A 163 -24.79 -7.11 -2.50
N GLY A 164 -25.04 -8.31 -1.94
CA GLY A 164 -25.45 -9.48 -2.73
C GLY A 164 -24.38 -9.97 -3.71
N ILE A 165 -23.10 -9.97 -3.33
CA ILE A 165 -21.99 -10.39 -4.21
C ILE A 165 -22.01 -11.93 -4.34
N ASN A 166 -22.63 -12.43 -5.40
CA ASN A 166 -22.74 -13.88 -5.63
C ASN A 166 -21.52 -14.49 -6.36
N VAL A 167 -20.66 -13.63 -6.93
CA VAL A 167 -19.51 -14.04 -7.73
C VAL A 167 -18.25 -13.39 -7.18
N LEU A 168 -17.25 -14.20 -6.84
CA LEU A 168 -15.96 -13.72 -6.34
C LEU A 168 -14.87 -13.81 -7.42
N PRO A 169 -13.79 -13.02 -7.29
CA PRO A 169 -12.63 -13.15 -8.18
C PRO A 169 -12.03 -14.55 -8.10
N THR A 170 -11.70 -15.11 -9.26
CA THR A 170 -11.09 -16.44 -9.39
C THR A 170 -9.60 -16.38 -9.77
N LYS A 171 -9.11 -15.19 -10.14
CA LYS A 171 -7.71 -14.95 -10.51
C LYS A 171 -7.20 -13.65 -9.94
N GLU A 172 -5.92 -13.62 -9.56
CA GLU A 172 -5.21 -12.40 -9.12
C GLU A 172 -5.39 -11.23 -10.10
N SER A 173 -5.31 -11.50 -11.41
CA SER A 173 -5.35 -10.47 -12.44
C SER A 173 -6.65 -9.68 -12.48
N GLN A 174 -7.75 -10.24 -11.98
CA GLN A 174 -9.02 -9.54 -11.84
C GLN A 174 -8.97 -8.52 -10.71
N CYS A 175 -8.29 -8.83 -9.61
CA CYS A 175 -8.18 -7.95 -8.45
C CYS A 175 -7.17 -6.82 -8.66
N ARG A 176 -6.16 -6.99 -9.53
CA ARG A 176 -5.02 -6.07 -9.66
C ARG A 176 -5.42 -4.61 -9.92
N GLU A 177 -6.41 -4.39 -10.80
CA GLU A 177 -6.85 -3.03 -11.12
C GLU A 177 -7.74 -2.47 -10.00
N ILE A 178 -8.59 -3.30 -9.40
CA ILE A 178 -9.48 -2.93 -8.29
C ILE A 178 -8.68 -2.55 -7.04
N ALA A 179 -7.58 -3.24 -6.75
CA ALA A 179 -6.70 -2.92 -5.62
C ALA A 179 -6.16 -1.47 -5.64
N LYS A 180 -6.20 -0.81 -6.81
CA LYS A 180 -5.79 0.59 -6.97
C LYS A 180 -6.91 1.60 -6.62
N LEU A 181 -8.10 1.12 -6.24
CA LEU A 181 -9.22 1.94 -5.78
C LEU A 181 -9.28 1.98 -4.25
N PRO A 182 -9.83 3.06 -3.66
CA PRO A 182 -10.18 3.08 -2.24
C PRO A 182 -11.12 1.92 -1.88
N LEU A 183 -11.01 1.39 -0.65
CA LEU A 183 -11.77 0.22 -0.19
C LEU A 183 -13.27 0.29 -0.46
N GLU A 184 -13.86 1.46 -0.23
CA GLU A 184 -15.30 1.74 -0.44
C GLU A 184 -15.73 1.54 -1.91
N GLN A 185 -14.84 1.81 -2.86
CA GLN A 185 -15.14 1.73 -4.30
C GLN A 185 -14.86 0.34 -4.89
N GLN A 186 -14.15 -0.53 -4.16
CA GLN A 186 -13.73 -1.83 -4.70
C GLN A 186 -14.93 -2.75 -4.96
N SER A 187 -15.88 -2.79 -4.03
CA SER A 187 -17.09 -3.62 -4.15
C SER A 187 -17.99 -3.13 -5.29
N GLN A 188 -18.16 -1.82 -5.41
CA GLN A 188 -18.93 -1.22 -6.50
C GLN A 188 -18.28 -1.49 -7.87
N ALA A 189 -16.96 -1.31 -7.98
CA ALA A 189 -16.23 -1.61 -9.20
C ALA A 189 -16.37 -3.09 -9.62
N TRP A 190 -16.37 -4.00 -8.64
CA TRP A 190 -16.57 -5.42 -8.91
C TRP A 190 -18.00 -5.73 -9.37
N LEU A 191 -19.02 -5.18 -8.71
CA LEU A 191 -20.43 -5.38 -9.08
C LEU A 191 -20.72 -4.91 -10.51
N ILE A 192 -20.28 -3.70 -10.87
CA ILE A 192 -20.42 -3.17 -12.24
C ILE A 192 -19.69 -4.09 -13.23
N SER A 193 -18.53 -4.63 -12.85
CA SER A 193 -17.80 -5.58 -13.71
C SER A 193 -18.56 -6.88 -13.92
N VAL A 194 -19.18 -7.43 -12.86
CA VAL A 194 -20.00 -8.65 -12.92
C VAL A 194 -21.27 -8.42 -13.75
N GLU A 195 -21.91 -7.27 -13.60
CA GLU A 195 -23.08 -6.87 -14.39
C GLU A 195 -22.74 -6.80 -15.88
N ARG A 196 -21.63 -6.15 -16.26
CA ARG A 196 -21.12 -6.13 -17.64
C ARG A 196 -20.73 -7.50 -18.19
N ALA A 197 -20.47 -8.46 -17.30
CA ALA A 197 -20.20 -9.84 -17.66
C ALA A 197 -21.45 -10.73 -17.60
N ASN A 198 -22.65 -10.13 -17.55
CA ASN A 198 -23.95 -10.82 -17.47
C ASN A 198 -24.03 -11.80 -16.28
N GLY A 199 -23.57 -11.36 -15.10
CA GLY A 199 -23.60 -12.14 -13.88
C GLY A 199 -22.55 -13.26 -13.81
N LYS A 200 -21.64 -13.36 -14.79
CA LYS A 200 -20.52 -14.30 -14.78
C LYS A 200 -19.26 -13.66 -14.21
N VAL A 201 -18.26 -14.50 -13.91
CA VAL A 201 -16.93 -14.06 -13.50
C VAL A 201 -16.33 -13.15 -14.59
N PRO A 202 -16.07 -11.86 -14.31
CA PRO A 202 -15.64 -10.91 -15.33
C PRO A 202 -14.19 -11.16 -15.75
N PRO A 203 -13.86 -11.11 -17.06
CA PRO A 203 -12.46 -11.09 -17.50
C PRO A 203 -11.74 -9.84 -16.99
N ALA A 204 -10.43 -9.95 -16.70
CA ALA A 204 -9.61 -8.85 -16.20
C ALA A 204 -9.64 -7.58 -17.08
N LYS A 205 -9.90 -7.73 -18.39
CA LYS A 205 -10.07 -6.59 -19.32
C LYS A 205 -11.32 -5.74 -19.00
N ILE A 206 -12.45 -6.38 -18.68
CA ILE A 206 -13.70 -5.69 -18.32
C ILE A 206 -13.47 -4.94 -17.00
N VAL A 207 -12.89 -5.62 -16.01
CA VAL A 207 -12.57 -5.01 -14.72
C VAL A 207 -11.68 -3.78 -14.89
N LYS A 208 -10.64 -3.87 -15.74
CA LYS A 208 -9.77 -2.74 -16.04
C LYS A 208 -10.53 -1.55 -16.63
N GLN A 209 -11.46 -1.79 -17.56
CA GLN A 209 -12.27 -0.72 -18.16
C GLN A 209 -13.13 -0.01 -17.10
N VAL A 210 -13.83 -0.78 -16.27
CA VAL A 210 -14.67 -0.24 -15.18
C VAL A 210 -13.84 0.59 -14.21
N VAL A 211 -12.66 0.10 -13.80
CA VAL A 211 -11.76 0.85 -12.90
C VAL A 211 -11.27 2.14 -13.55
N ILE A 212 -10.96 2.14 -14.85
CA ILE A 212 -10.55 3.34 -15.58
C ILE A 212 -11.70 4.36 -15.61
N GLU A 213 -12.93 3.92 -15.85
CA GLU A 213 -14.11 4.79 -15.86
C GLU A 213 -14.37 5.41 -14.49
N ILE A 214 -14.32 4.61 -13.41
CA ILE A 214 -14.45 5.11 -12.03
C ILE A 214 -13.36 6.13 -11.68
N LYS A 215 -12.14 5.94 -12.19
CA LYS A 215 -11.03 6.88 -12.01
C LYS A 215 -11.10 8.13 -12.91
N GLY A 216 -11.71 7.98 -14.08
CA GLY A 216 -11.85 9.01 -15.12
C GLY A 216 -13.05 9.93 -14.91
N GLN A 217 -14.04 9.51 -14.11
CA GLN A 217 -15.00 10.44 -13.54
C GLN A 217 -14.27 11.45 -12.62
N PRO A 218 -14.55 12.76 -12.73
CA PRO A 218 -13.85 13.76 -11.94
C PRO A 218 -14.03 13.46 -10.46
N LYS A 219 -12.90 13.21 -9.78
CA LYS A 219 -12.83 12.90 -8.35
C LYS A 219 -13.68 13.89 -7.55
N MET A 220 -14.81 13.45 -6.99
CA MET A 220 -15.30 14.06 -5.77
C MET A 220 -14.28 13.68 -4.70
N LYS A 221 -13.34 14.59 -4.42
CA LYS A 221 -12.37 14.44 -3.33
C LYS A 221 -13.16 14.11 -2.08
N SER A 222 -12.84 13.01 -1.40
CA SER A 222 -13.32 12.75 -0.05
C SER A 222 -12.89 13.94 0.81
N LYS A 223 -13.83 14.85 1.08
CA LYS A 223 -13.57 16.00 1.93
C LYS A 223 -13.42 15.44 3.34
N LYS A 224 -12.27 15.72 3.98
CA LYS A 224 -12.27 15.93 5.43
C LYS A 224 -13.42 16.89 5.71
N ASN A 225 -14.35 16.53 6.60
CA ASN A 225 -15.48 17.37 6.98
C ASN A 225 -14.95 18.74 7.43
N LYS A 226 -14.90 19.71 6.51
CA LYS A 226 -14.90 21.12 6.88
C LYS A 226 -16.35 21.40 7.24
N THR A 227 -16.59 21.64 8.52
CA THR A 227 -17.85 22.11 9.06
C THR A 227 -18.31 23.31 8.24
N ASP A 228 -19.56 23.30 7.80
CA ASP A 228 -20.16 24.46 7.13
C ASP A 228 -20.01 25.69 8.03
N GLY A 229 -19.57 26.81 7.45
CA GLY A 229 -19.34 28.02 8.23
C GLY A 229 -18.54 29.10 7.53
N ILE A 230 -18.59 30.30 8.12
CA ILE A 230 -17.85 31.48 7.67
C ILE A 230 -16.42 31.39 8.21
N ILE A 231 -15.44 31.30 7.31
CA ILE A 231 -14.02 31.37 7.69
C ILE A 231 -13.58 32.83 7.53
N ARG A 232 -13.18 33.46 8.63
CA ARG A 232 -12.61 34.82 8.61
C ARG A 232 -11.15 34.74 8.20
N VAL A 233 -10.78 35.36 7.08
CA VAL A 233 -9.39 35.44 6.62
C VAL A 233 -8.88 36.88 6.81
N PRO A 234 -7.90 37.11 7.70
CA PRO A 234 -7.36 38.44 7.94
C PRO A 234 -6.82 39.07 6.66
N GLY A 235 -7.30 40.28 6.32
CA GLY A 235 -6.87 41.06 5.16
C GLY A 235 -7.59 40.79 3.84
N ILE A 236 -8.37 39.69 3.72
CA ILE A 236 -9.02 39.28 2.46
C ILE A 236 -10.56 39.20 2.58
N GLY A 237 -11.10 39.21 3.81
CA GLY A 237 -12.54 39.25 4.07
C GLY A 237 -13.08 37.90 4.59
N PHE A 238 -14.29 37.54 4.16
CA PHE A 238 -14.96 36.29 4.55
C PHE A 238 -14.92 35.29 3.39
N GLU A 239 -14.47 34.06 3.66
CA GLU A 239 -14.72 32.93 2.77
C GLU A 239 -15.88 32.09 3.31
N TYR A 240 -16.81 31.74 2.42
CA TYR A 240 -17.89 30.81 2.71
C TYR A 240 -17.48 29.43 2.26
N VAL A 241 -17.63 28.44 3.14
CA VAL A 241 -17.59 27.03 2.78
C VAL A 241 -18.98 26.48 3.02
N ALA A 242 -19.69 26.20 1.93
CA ALA A 242 -21.01 25.55 1.95
C ALA A 242 -20.92 24.21 1.20
N HIS A 243 -21.46 23.15 1.80
CA HIS A 243 -21.83 21.95 1.06
C HIS A 243 -23.19 22.17 0.41
N LEU A 244 -23.20 22.12 -0.92
CA LEU A 244 -24.41 22.22 -1.73
C LEU A 244 -24.84 20.79 -2.08
N ASP A 245 -26.14 20.51 -2.03
CA ASP A 245 -26.67 19.29 -2.62
C ASP A 245 -26.49 19.32 -4.16
N GLU A 246 -26.60 18.15 -4.78
CA GLU A 246 -26.32 17.97 -6.20
C GLU A 246 -27.26 18.83 -7.08
N GLU A 247 -28.53 18.93 -6.70
CA GLU A 247 -29.54 19.72 -7.43
C GLU A 247 -29.22 21.21 -7.37
N THR A 248 -28.90 21.72 -6.17
CA THR A 248 -28.50 23.11 -5.95
C THR A 248 -27.20 23.46 -6.69
N TYR A 249 -26.24 22.53 -6.77
CA TYR A 249 -25.01 22.73 -7.54
C TYR A 249 -25.31 22.96 -9.02
N TYR A 250 -26.15 22.13 -9.65
CA TYR A 250 -26.49 22.29 -11.06
C TYR A 250 -27.34 23.52 -11.33
N LEU A 251 -28.25 23.88 -10.42
CA LEU A 251 -28.99 25.15 -10.48
C LEU A 251 -28.03 26.35 -10.48
N LEU A 252 -27.08 26.39 -9.55
CA LEU A 252 -26.08 27.45 -9.47
C LEU A 252 -25.15 27.50 -10.68
N LYS A 253 -24.78 26.33 -11.24
CA LYS A 253 -23.96 26.24 -12.44
C LYS A 253 -24.68 26.81 -13.66
N SER A 254 -25.94 26.42 -13.87
CA SER A 254 -26.76 26.96 -14.96
C SER A 254 -26.98 28.46 -14.84
N TYR A 255 -27.12 28.95 -13.60
CA TYR A 255 -27.16 30.37 -13.31
C TYR A 255 -25.83 31.05 -13.69
N GLN A 256 -24.67 30.53 -13.25
CA GLN A 256 -23.34 31.05 -13.60
C GLN A 256 -23.16 31.19 -15.12
N GLU A 257 -23.54 30.17 -15.88
CA GLU A 257 -23.44 30.15 -17.34
C GLU A 257 -24.33 31.24 -17.98
N ARG A 258 -25.52 31.48 -17.43
CA ARG A 258 -26.45 32.52 -17.90
C ARG A 258 -25.97 33.95 -17.61
N VAL A 259 -25.37 34.21 -16.43
CA VAL A 259 -24.86 35.55 -16.06
C VAL A 259 -23.42 35.81 -16.51
N GLY A 260 -22.77 34.81 -17.12
CA GLY A 260 -21.43 34.92 -17.71
C GLY A 260 -20.31 35.16 -16.70
N THR A 261 -20.44 34.71 -15.45
CA THR A 261 -19.39 34.91 -14.44
C THR A 261 -18.30 33.86 -14.54
N ALA A 262 -17.04 34.30 -14.43
CA ALA A 262 -15.88 33.42 -14.56
C ALA A 262 -15.75 32.40 -13.41
N THR A 263 -16.37 32.65 -12.25
CA THR A 263 -16.25 31.78 -11.07
C THR A 263 -17.59 31.54 -10.39
N PHE A 264 -17.75 30.35 -9.79
CA PHE A 264 -18.89 29.96 -8.97
C PHE A 264 -19.13 30.94 -7.81
N ASN A 265 -18.07 31.37 -7.13
CA ASN A 265 -18.14 32.35 -6.05
C ASN A 265 -18.67 33.71 -6.56
N GLY A 266 -18.34 34.10 -7.79
CA GLY A 266 -18.89 35.29 -8.42
C GLY A 266 -20.39 35.19 -8.71
N ALA A 267 -20.88 34.00 -9.08
CA ALA A 267 -22.31 33.75 -9.26
C ALA A 267 -23.08 33.79 -7.93
N ILE A 268 -22.56 33.12 -6.89
CA ILE A 268 -23.15 33.10 -5.54
C ILE A 268 -23.22 34.51 -4.97
N ARG A 269 -22.15 35.31 -5.10
CA ARG A 269 -22.13 36.69 -4.60
C ARG A 269 -23.23 37.54 -5.23
N ARG A 270 -23.46 37.43 -6.54
CA ARG A 270 -24.54 38.17 -7.22
C ARG A 270 -25.93 37.73 -6.74
N LEU A 271 -26.13 36.44 -6.46
CA LEU A 271 -27.40 35.95 -5.91
C LEU A 271 -27.66 36.54 -4.52
N LEU A 272 -26.66 36.50 -3.65
CA LEU A 272 -26.76 37.06 -2.30
C LEU A 272 -26.95 38.59 -2.33
N ASP A 273 -26.24 39.29 -3.21
CA ASP A 273 -26.41 40.74 -3.39
C ASP A 273 -27.80 41.09 -3.95
N ALA A 274 -28.38 40.23 -4.80
CA ALA A 274 -29.73 40.41 -5.35
C ALA A 274 -30.84 40.16 -4.32
N GLU A 275 -30.69 39.16 -3.44
CA GLU A 275 -31.62 38.93 -2.32
C GLU A 275 -31.58 40.09 -1.32
N GLN A 276 -30.41 40.63 -0.99
CA GLN A 276 -30.30 41.80 -0.11
C GLN A 276 -30.91 43.09 -0.67
N GLN A 277 -31.13 43.17 -1.98
CA GLN A 277 -31.82 44.29 -2.62
C GLN A 277 -33.35 44.12 -2.65
N LEU A 278 -33.86 42.90 -2.44
CA LEU A 278 -35.29 42.60 -2.37
C LEU A 278 -35.88 42.79 -0.96
N ASP A 279 -35.03 42.69 0.07
CA ASP A 279 -35.39 42.92 1.49
C ASP A 279 -35.28 44.40 1.93
N ARG A 280 -35.09 45.34 1.01
CA ARG A 280 -35.08 46.80 1.25
C ARG A 280 -36.20 47.49 0.51
#